data_AF-A0A9D1SLR1-F1
#
_entry.id   AF-A0A9D1SLR1-F1
#
_cell.length_a   1.000
_cell.length_b   1.000
_cell.length_c   1.000
_cell.angle_alpha   90.00
_cell.angle_beta   90.00
_cell.angle_gamma   90.00
#
_symmetry.space_group_name_H-M   'P 1'
#
loop_
_entity.id
_entity.type
_entity.pdbx_description
1 polymer ?
#
loop_
_entity_poly.entity_id
_entity_poly.type
_entity_poly.pdbx_seq_one_letter_code
_entity_poly.pdbx_strand_id
1 'polypeptide(L)'
;MHCSFCGQIVQEGANFCTQCGNKIVVNNESYPDKCTVVCTEMGYKWSLFGKFSYRFQACRENGEVVMESGKMLLSGFEYDGPKETSKKYRNVFEKFVLKMEADGWRMGKERPKEWYNVTFYK
;
A
#
# COMPACT_ATOMS: atom_id res chain seq x y z
N MET A 1 30.43 3.99 6.82
CA MET A 1 29.66 4.74 5.79
C MET A 1 30.48 5.94 5.29
N HIS A 2 30.13 6.59 4.17
CA HIS A 2 30.85 7.77 3.67
C HIS A 2 29.98 9.02 3.72
N CYS A 3 30.58 10.18 4.01
CA CYS A 3 29.89 11.46 3.93
C CYS A 3 29.56 11.79 2.47
N SER A 4 28.29 12.03 2.14
CA SER A 4 27.85 12.39 0.79
C SER A 4 28.35 13.76 0.30
N PHE A 5 28.82 14.61 1.22
CA PHE A 5 29.32 15.95 0.89
C PHE A 5 30.83 16.00 0.66
N CYS A 6 31.63 15.26 1.43
CA CYS A 6 33.10 15.35 1.38
C CYS A 6 33.81 14.01 1.15
N GLY A 7 33.08 12.89 1.12
CA GLY A 7 33.64 11.56 0.86
C GLY A 7 34.35 10.90 2.04
N GLN A 8 34.46 11.56 3.19
CA GLN A 8 35.12 10.99 4.38
C GLN A 8 34.44 9.72 4.87
N ILE A 9 35.22 8.74 5.31
CA ILE A 9 34.70 7.59 6.06
C ILE A 9 34.20 8.07 7.43
N VAL A 10 32.91 7.88 7.68
CA VAL A 10 32.24 8.24 8.92
C VAL A 10 31.82 6.95 9.65
N GLN A 11 31.91 6.98 10.98
CA GLN A 11 31.41 5.91 11.85
C GLN A 11 29.89 5.76 11.72
N GLU A 12 29.42 4.52 11.81
CA GLU A 12 27.99 4.22 11.82
C GLU A 12 27.30 4.86 13.03
N GLY A 13 26.17 5.54 12.81
CA GLY A 13 25.43 6.25 13.85
C GLY A 13 25.89 7.69 14.13
N ALA A 14 26.89 8.22 13.41
CA ALA A 14 27.30 9.61 13.56
C ALA A 14 26.22 10.59 13.06
N ASN A 15 25.92 11.63 13.84
CA ASN A 15 24.97 12.68 13.46
C ASN A 15 25.56 13.72 12.49
N PHE A 16 26.88 13.93 12.54
CA PHE A 16 27.59 14.96 11.77
C PHE A 16 28.95 14.45 11.28
N CYS A 17 29.38 14.92 10.11
CA CYS A 17 30.72 14.66 9.62
C CYS A 17 31.74 15.47 10.42
N THR A 18 32.71 14.80 11.05
CA THR A 18 33.79 15.46 11.81
C THR A 18 34.75 16.26 10.92
N GLN A 19 34.76 15.99 9.61
CA GLN A 19 35.63 16.69 8.67
C GLN A 19 34.98 17.96 8.09
N CYS A 20 33.73 17.87 7.64
CA CYS A 20 33.08 18.96 6.90
C CYS A 20 31.92 19.62 7.65
N GLY A 21 31.56 19.14 8.85
CA GLY A 21 30.49 19.69 9.68
C GLY A 21 29.06 19.43 9.19
N ASN A 22 28.88 18.88 7.99
CA ASN A 22 27.54 18.56 7.46
C ASN A 22 26.87 17.46 8.28
N LYS A 23 25.55 17.61 8.46
CA LYS A 23 24.71 16.60 9.10
C LYS A 23 24.71 15.33 8.24
N ILE A 24 24.99 14.19 8.86
CA ILE A 24 24.84 12.90 8.21
C ILE A 24 23.36 12.57 8.26
N VAL A 25 22.72 12.57 7.09
CA VAL A 25 21.38 12.01 6.95
C VAL A 25 21.56 10.51 6.98
N VAL A 26 21.50 9.93 8.17
CA VAL A 26 21.26 8.50 8.32
C VAL A 26 19.83 8.32 7.84
N ASN A 27 19.65 7.98 6.57
CA ASN A 27 18.40 7.38 6.14
C ASN A 27 18.33 6.05 6.87
N ASN A 28 17.75 6.08 8.06
CA ASN A 28 17.26 4.91 8.77
C ASN A 28 15.98 4.40 8.07
N GLU A 29 16.01 4.39 6.73
CA GLU A 29 15.03 3.73 5.90
C GLU A 29 15.51 2.28 5.78
N SER A 30 15.37 1.53 6.89
CA SER A 30 14.66 0.26 6.72
C SER A 30 13.35 0.70 6.09
N TYR A 31 13.19 0.54 4.77
CA TYR A 31 11.93 0.90 4.12
C TYR A 31 10.83 0.30 4.99
N PRO A 32 9.94 1.11 5.58
CA PRO A 32 8.77 0.52 6.23
C PRO A 32 8.15 -0.35 5.15
N ASP A 33 7.96 -1.63 5.44
CA ASP A 33 7.36 -2.56 4.50
C ASP A 33 6.07 -1.88 4.03
N LYS A 34 6.01 -1.60 2.73
CA LYS A 34 5.05 -0.68 2.15
C LYS A 34 4.23 -1.43 1.13
N CYS A 35 2.92 -1.29 1.25
CA CYS A 35 2.00 -1.83 0.27
C CYS A 35 0.89 -0.83 -0.04
N THR A 36 0.32 -0.96 -1.23
CA THR A 36 -0.80 -0.15 -1.70
C THR A 36 -1.96 -1.05 -2.03
N VAL A 37 -3.16 -0.66 -1.61
CA VAL A 37 -4.35 -1.43 -1.91
C VAL A 37 -4.81 -1.15 -3.35
N VAL A 38 -5.06 -2.22 -4.10
CA VAL A 38 -5.62 -2.19 -5.46
C VAL A 38 -6.88 -3.05 -5.53
N CYS A 39 -7.75 -2.78 -6.49
CA CYS A 39 -8.92 -3.60 -6.78
C CYS A 39 -8.61 -4.49 -7.99
N THR A 40 -8.41 -5.78 -7.75
CA THR A 40 -7.95 -6.74 -8.77
C THR A 40 -9.08 -7.62 -9.24
N GLU A 41 -9.19 -7.80 -10.55
CA GLU A 41 -10.10 -8.79 -11.14
C GLU A 41 -9.54 -10.20 -10.93
N MET A 42 -10.33 -11.06 -10.30
CA MET A 42 -9.99 -12.46 -10.00
C MET A 42 -10.51 -13.42 -11.07
N GLY A 43 -11.49 -12.98 -11.86
CA GLY A 43 -12.01 -13.77 -12.96
C GLY A 43 -13.46 -13.47 -13.30
N TYR A 44 -13.87 -14.09 -14.40
CA TYR A 44 -15.16 -13.90 -15.04
C TYR A 44 -16.01 -15.17 -14.96
N LYS A 45 -17.29 -14.99 -14.62
CA LYS A 45 -18.31 -16.01 -14.78
C LYS A 45 -19.29 -15.58 -15.86
N TRP A 46 -19.34 -16.38 -16.92
CA TRP A 46 -20.30 -16.18 -18.01
C TRP A 46 -21.74 -16.26 -17.49
N SER A 47 -22.51 -15.20 -17.76
CA SER A 47 -23.94 -15.07 -17.44
C SER A 47 -24.55 -13.94 -18.28
N LEU A 48 -25.88 -13.82 -18.31
CA LEU A 48 -26.61 -12.82 -19.12
C LEU A 48 -26.12 -11.37 -18.98
N PHE A 49 -25.55 -11.01 -17.82
CA PHE A 49 -25.06 -9.65 -17.55
C PHE A 49 -23.55 -9.58 -17.27
N GLY A 50 -22.81 -10.69 -17.48
CA GLY A 50 -21.40 -10.80 -17.08
C GLY A 50 -21.20 -10.65 -15.56
N LYS A 51 -20.53 -11.60 -14.92
CA LYS A 51 -20.21 -11.49 -13.49
C LYS A 51 -18.71 -11.56 -13.31
N PHE A 52 -18.10 -10.41 -13.13
CA PHE A 52 -16.70 -10.28 -12.79
C PHE A 52 -16.55 -10.30 -11.27
N SER A 53 -15.58 -11.06 -10.80
CA SER A 53 -15.23 -11.13 -9.39
C SER A 53 -13.95 -10.37 -9.13
N TYR A 54 -13.93 -9.61 -8.04
CA TYR A 54 -12.79 -8.78 -7.65
C TYR A 54 -12.44 -9.01 -6.19
N ARG A 55 -11.25 -8.56 -5.81
CA ARG A 55 -10.78 -8.44 -4.42
C ARG A 55 -10.00 -7.16 -4.26
N PHE A 56 -10.00 -6.60 -3.06
CA PHE A 56 -8.97 -5.66 -2.66
C PHE A 56 -7.72 -6.46 -2.32
N GLN A 57 -6.58 -6.08 -2.90
CA GLN A 57 -5.28 -6.68 -2.63
C GLN A 57 -4.32 -5.60 -2.17
N ALA A 58 -3.66 -5.81 -1.05
CA ALA A 58 -2.52 -5.01 -0.62
C ALA A 58 -1.28 -5.53 -1.35
N CYS A 59 -0.71 -4.71 -2.22
CA CYS A 59 0.40 -5.09 -3.09
C CYS A 59 1.63 -4.25 -2.79
N ARG A 60 2.80 -4.89 -2.65
CA ARG A 60 4.10 -4.22 -2.67
C ARG A 60 4.41 -3.69 -4.07
N GLU A 61 5.43 -2.84 -4.18
CA GLU A 61 5.87 -2.27 -5.46
C GLU A 61 6.32 -3.34 -6.47
N ASN A 62 6.86 -4.46 -5.99
CA ASN A 62 7.24 -5.62 -6.82
C ASN A 62 6.03 -6.47 -7.30
N GLY A 63 4.80 -6.11 -6.94
CA GLY A 63 3.58 -6.84 -7.27
C GLY A 63 3.24 -8.00 -6.32
N GLU A 64 4.05 -8.24 -5.28
CA GLU A 64 3.74 -9.23 -4.26
C GLU A 64 2.48 -8.85 -3.48
N VAL A 65 1.53 -9.77 -3.40
CA VAL A 65 0.30 -9.60 -2.63
C VAL A 65 0.55 -10.02 -1.18
N VAL A 66 0.55 -9.05 -0.26
CA VAL A 66 0.75 -9.31 1.17
C VAL A 66 -0.55 -9.71 1.87
N MET A 67 -1.69 -9.23 1.36
CA MET A 67 -3.01 -9.59 1.89
C MET A 67 -4.11 -9.32 0.87
N GLU A 68 -5.22 -10.06 0.99
CA GLU A 68 -6.41 -9.85 0.18
C GLU A 68 -7.71 -9.85 1.01
N SER A 69 -8.72 -9.17 0.48
CA SER A 69 -10.08 -9.15 1.02
C SER A 69 -10.89 -10.37 0.62
N GLY A 70 -12.10 -10.48 1.17
CA GLY A 70 -13.12 -11.38 0.62
C GLY A 70 -13.51 -11.01 -0.82
N LYS A 71 -14.05 -11.99 -1.56
CA LYS A 71 -14.52 -11.81 -2.93
C LYS A 71 -15.70 -10.83 -3.00
N MET A 72 -15.63 -9.88 -3.91
CA MET A 72 -16.74 -9.02 -4.31
C MET A 72 -17.12 -9.26 -5.76
N LEU A 73 -18.36 -8.94 -6.12
CA LEU A 73 -18.84 -8.95 -7.49
C LEU A 73 -19.09 -7.50 -7.89
N LEU A 74 -18.46 -7.03 -8.95
CA LEU A 74 -18.86 -5.78 -9.58
C LEU A 74 -19.80 -6.13 -10.73
N SER A 75 -20.85 -5.34 -10.86
CA SER A 75 -21.73 -5.44 -12.01
C SER A 75 -21.01 -4.95 -13.27
N GLY A 76 -21.46 -5.40 -14.43
CA GLY A 76 -20.91 -4.94 -15.71
C GLY A 76 -21.01 -3.42 -15.92
N PHE A 77 -21.79 -2.69 -15.12
CA PHE A 77 -21.94 -1.22 -15.22
C PHE A 77 -20.93 -0.44 -14.37
N GLU A 78 -20.09 -1.11 -13.59
CA GLU A 78 -19.10 -0.49 -12.69
C GLU A 78 -17.69 -0.53 -13.30
N TYR A 79 -17.58 0.00 -14.52
CA TYR A 79 -16.33 -0.02 -15.30
C TYR A 79 -15.16 0.71 -14.62
N ASP A 80 -15.46 1.76 -13.84
CA ASP A 80 -14.43 2.54 -13.12
C ASP A 80 -14.05 1.91 -11.77
N GLY A 81 -14.58 0.73 -11.43
CA GLY A 81 -14.36 0.08 -10.15
C GLY A 81 -15.45 0.35 -9.10
N PRO A 82 -15.23 -0.11 -7.85
CA PRO A 82 -16.25 -0.08 -6.82
C PRO A 82 -16.55 1.35 -6.39
N LYS A 83 -17.82 1.77 -6.46
CA LYS A 83 -18.22 3.12 -6.07
C LYS A 83 -18.14 3.32 -4.55
N GLU A 84 -17.54 4.42 -4.10
CA GLU A 84 -17.34 4.75 -2.68
C GLU A 84 -18.67 4.78 -1.88
N THR A 85 -19.73 5.25 -2.52
CA THR A 85 -21.07 5.37 -1.91
C THR A 85 -21.76 4.03 -1.65
N SER A 86 -21.23 2.93 -2.20
CA SER A 86 -21.81 1.59 -2.03
C SER A 86 -21.38 0.96 -0.71
N LYS A 87 -22.33 0.83 0.22
CA LYS A 87 -22.14 0.15 1.52
C LYS A 87 -21.55 -1.26 1.36
N LYS A 88 -21.91 -1.96 0.28
CA LYS A 88 -21.39 -3.31 -0.01
C LYS A 88 -19.86 -3.32 -0.11
N TYR A 89 -19.26 -2.37 -0.84
CA TYR A 89 -17.80 -2.33 -1.01
C TYR A 89 -17.11 -1.72 0.20
N ARG A 90 -17.70 -0.68 0.80
CA ARG A 90 -17.26 -0.10 2.07
C ARG A 90 -17.09 -1.16 3.15
N ASN A 91 -18.10 -2.01 3.35
CA ASN A 91 -18.04 -3.08 4.35
C ASN A 91 -16.94 -4.11 4.06
N VAL A 92 -16.66 -4.42 2.79
CA VAL A 92 -15.57 -5.34 2.42
C VAL A 92 -14.21 -4.69 2.68
N PHE A 93 -14.07 -3.42 2.32
CA PHE A 93 -12.85 -2.65 2.52
C PHE A 93 -12.56 -2.40 4.00
N GLU A 94 -13.53 -1.97 4.79
CA GLU A 94 -13.37 -1.72 6.23
C GLU A 94 -12.96 -3.00 6.98
N LYS A 95 -13.56 -4.14 6.66
CA LYS A 95 -13.12 -5.45 7.20
C LYS A 95 -11.70 -5.81 6.78
N PHE A 96 -11.30 -5.44 5.56
CA PHE A 96 -9.95 -5.66 5.07
C PHE A 96 -8.93 -4.76 5.79
N VAL A 97 -9.24 -3.48 6.00
CA VAL A 97 -8.43 -2.54 6.80
C VAL A 97 -8.25 -3.07 8.23
N LEU A 98 -9.32 -3.51 8.90
CA LEU A 98 -9.23 -4.09 10.24
C LEU A 98 -8.31 -5.32 10.27
N LYS A 99 -8.32 -6.15 9.22
CA LYS A 99 -7.43 -7.31 9.10
C LYS A 99 -5.98 -6.89 8.90
N MET A 100 -5.72 -5.86 8.09
CA MET A 100 -4.39 -5.27 7.91
C MET A 100 -3.85 -4.72 9.24
N GLU A 101 -4.66 -3.95 9.97
CA GLU A 101 -4.30 -3.38 11.27
C GLU A 101 -4.02 -4.46 12.31
N ALA A 102 -4.81 -5.54 12.32
CA ALA A 102 -4.59 -6.69 13.20
C ALA A 102 -3.28 -7.44 12.89
N ASP A 103 -2.79 -7.39 11.64
CA ASP A 103 -1.49 -7.93 11.24
C ASP A 103 -0.32 -6.95 11.53
N GLY A 104 -0.62 -5.76 12.04
CA GLY A 104 0.36 -4.74 12.42
C GLY A 104 0.65 -3.69 11.36
N TRP A 105 -0.08 -3.69 10.24
CA TRP A 105 0.02 -2.62 9.24
C TRP A 105 -0.66 -1.34 9.72
N ARG A 106 -0.09 -0.20 9.34
CA ARG A 106 -0.63 1.13 9.65
C ARG A 106 -1.05 1.83 8.38
N MET A 107 -2.31 2.23 8.32
CA MET A 107 -2.83 2.99 7.18
C MET A 107 -2.20 4.38 7.15
N GLY A 108 -1.71 4.76 5.98
CA GLY A 108 -1.19 6.09 5.69
C GLY A 108 -2.26 7.17 5.76
N LYS A 109 -1.83 8.43 5.74
CA LYS A 109 -2.71 9.62 5.79
C LYS A 109 -2.88 10.29 4.43
N GLU A 110 -2.24 9.74 3.40
CA GLU A 110 -2.27 10.22 2.04
C GLU A 110 -3.69 10.10 1.47
N ARG A 111 -4.15 11.15 0.78
CA ARG A 111 -5.43 11.11 0.08
C ARG A 111 -5.28 10.20 -1.14
N PRO A 112 -6.03 9.09 -1.21
CA PRO A 112 -5.86 8.16 -2.31
C PRO A 112 -6.58 8.67 -3.57
N LYS A 113 -6.12 8.23 -4.74
CA LYS A 113 -6.76 8.57 -6.03
C LYS A 113 -8.16 7.97 -6.12
N GLU A 114 -8.23 6.65 -5.92
CA GLU A 114 -9.48 5.93 -5.67
C GLU A 114 -9.66 5.78 -4.17
N TRP A 115 -10.89 5.83 -3.64
CA TRP A 115 -11.14 5.78 -2.19
C TRP A 115 -10.54 4.54 -1.48
N TYR A 116 -10.33 3.44 -2.21
CA TYR A 116 -9.71 2.21 -1.71
C TYR A 116 -8.21 2.13 -1.98
N ASN A 117 -7.61 3.05 -2.75
CA ASN A 117 -6.20 3.02 -3.13
C ASN A 117 -5.28 3.60 -2.04
N VAL A 118 -5.45 3.10 -0.81
CA VAL A 118 -4.72 3.54 0.37
C VAL A 118 -3.37 2.85 0.47
N THR A 119 -2.40 3.53 1.07
CA THR A 119 -1.07 2.98 1.36
C THR A 119 -1.01 2.52 2.81
N PHE A 120 -0.32 1.40 3.06
CA PHE A 120 -0.03 0.89 4.38
C PHE A 120 1.48 0.74 4.58
N TYR A 121 1.89 0.84 5.85
CA TYR A 121 3.28 0.78 6.30
C TYR A 121 3.42 -0.19 7.48
N LYS A 122 4.53 -0.94 7.54
CA LYS A 122 4.85 -1.88 8.62
C LYS A 122 6.34 -1.84 8.99
#